data_AF-A0AA47NYC3-F1
#
_entry.id   AF-A0AA47NYC3-F1
#
_cell.length_a   1.000
_cell.length_b   1.000
_cell.length_c   1.000
_cell.angle_alpha   90.00
_cell.angle_beta   90.00
_cell.angle_gamma   90.00
#
_symmetry.space_group_name_H-M   'P 1'
#
loop_
_entity.id
_entity.type
_entity.pdbx_description
1 polymer ?
#
loop_
_entity_poly.entity_id
_entity_poly.type
_entity_poly.pdbx_seq_one_letter_code
_entity_poly.pdbx_strand_id
1 'polypeptide(L)'
;MKEYANGGSTVQEQYFGLSLCRARMVIECAFGRLKARFGALRRAMDINLHDLPFVIYACFVLHNYCEASKDTIDDNYVTEAIRYNRDNQPDPAPAVVGGDSLTAEGKRVRRVLTQYLDP
;
A
#
# COMPACT_ATOMS: atom_id res chain seq x y z
N MET A 1 -0.22 -2.35 -8.34
CA MET A 1 -0.20 -3.34 -9.45
C MET A 1 -1.24 -4.42 -9.21
N LYS A 2 -1.98 -4.85 -10.23
CA LYS A 2 -3.08 -5.84 -10.10
C LYS A 2 -2.58 -7.24 -10.42
N GLU A 3 -2.97 -8.23 -9.62
CA GLU A 3 -2.71 -9.65 -9.87
C GLU A 3 -3.35 -10.13 -11.18
N TYR A 4 -2.90 -11.30 -11.65
CA TYR A 4 -3.61 -12.01 -12.71
C TYR A 4 -4.98 -12.47 -12.19
N ALA A 5 -5.97 -12.52 -13.09
CA ALA A 5 -7.28 -13.03 -12.74
C ALA A 5 -7.16 -14.51 -12.33
N ASN A 6 -7.99 -14.93 -11.37
CA ASN A 6 -8.03 -16.31 -10.86
C ASN A 6 -6.65 -16.85 -10.38
N GLY A 7 -5.76 -15.97 -9.93
CA GLY A 7 -4.43 -16.35 -9.40
C GLY A 7 -3.36 -16.63 -10.46
N GLY A 8 -3.67 -16.46 -11.76
CA GLY A 8 -2.74 -16.75 -12.86
C GLY A 8 -2.89 -18.16 -13.42
N SER A 9 -2.76 -18.27 -14.74
CA SER A 9 -2.96 -19.52 -15.49
C SER A 9 -1.66 -20.29 -15.73
N THR A 10 -0.50 -19.67 -15.51
CA THR A 10 0.81 -20.31 -15.63
C THR A 10 1.58 -20.27 -14.31
N VAL A 11 2.59 -21.12 -14.18
CA VAL A 11 3.48 -21.15 -13.00
C VAL A 11 4.17 -19.79 -12.81
N GLN A 12 4.58 -19.15 -13.89
CA GLN A 12 5.20 -17.82 -13.86
C GLN A 12 4.23 -16.75 -13.35
N GLU A 13 2.98 -16.76 -13.80
CA GLU A 13 1.96 -15.83 -13.34
C GLU A 13 1.64 -16.02 -11.85
N GLN A 14 1.60 -17.27 -11.39
CA GLN A 14 1.42 -17.63 -9.97
C GLN A 14 2.61 -17.17 -9.12
N TYR A 15 3.85 -17.39 -9.60
CA TYR A 15 5.05 -16.94 -8.91
C TYR A 15 5.12 -15.41 -8.81
N PHE A 16 4.73 -14.70 -9.88
CA PHE A 16 4.55 -13.25 -9.85
C PHE A 16 3.52 -12.84 -8.78
N GLY A 17 2.36 -13.52 -8.73
CA GLY A 17 1.32 -13.27 -7.73
C GLY A 17 1.85 -13.42 -6.30
N LEU A 18 2.57 -14.51 -6.02
CA LEU A 18 3.22 -14.74 -4.73
C LEU A 18 4.23 -13.63 -4.39
N SER A 19 5.07 -13.23 -5.33
CA SER A 19 6.05 -12.16 -5.16
C SER A 19 5.38 -10.82 -4.85
N LEU A 20 4.29 -10.51 -5.55
CA LEU A 20 3.49 -9.30 -5.31
C LEU A 20 2.85 -9.32 -3.92
N CYS A 21 2.28 -10.45 -3.48
CA CYS A 21 1.72 -10.60 -2.14
C CYS A 21 2.78 -10.40 -1.05
N ARG A 22 3.98 -10.97 -1.22
CA ARG A 22 5.11 -10.78 -0.30
C ARG A 22 5.52 -9.31 -0.20
N ALA A 23 5.64 -8.63 -1.34
CA ALA A 23 5.96 -7.21 -1.37
C ALA A 23 4.87 -6.36 -0.70
N ARG A 24 3.59 -6.65 -0.97
CA ARG A 24 2.46 -5.95 -0.33
C ARG A 24 2.47 -6.13 1.18
N MET A 25 2.73 -7.33 1.69
CA MET A 25 2.78 -7.58 3.14
C MET A 25 3.77 -6.63 3.83
N VAL A 26 4.99 -6.49 3.28
CA VAL A 26 6.01 -5.58 3.83
C VAL A 26 5.52 -4.12 3.82
N ILE A 27 4.93 -3.70 2.69
CA ILE A 27 4.39 -2.35 2.52
C ILE A 27 3.26 -2.10 3.53
N GLU A 28 2.27 -2.98 3.59
CA GLU A 28 1.10 -2.86 4.46
C GLU A 28 1.49 -2.83 5.94
N CYS A 29 2.44 -3.67 6.36
CA CYS A 29 2.97 -3.63 7.72
C CYS A 29 3.66 -2.30 8.03
N ALA A 30 4.50 -1.77 7.13
CA ALA A 30 5.18 -0.49 7.32
C ALA A 30 4.19 0.67 7.40
N PHE A 31 3.22 0.74 6.48
CA PHE A 31 2.16 1.75 6.51
C PHE A 31 1.25 1.62 7.73
N GLY A 32 1.00 0.39 8.21
CA GLY A 32 0.29 0.13 9.46
C GLY A 32 0.98 0.78 10.65
N ARG A 33 2.28 0.53 10.82
CA ARG A 33 3.09 1.15 11.90
C ARG A 33 3.21 2.67 11.75
N LEU A 34 3.43 3.17 10.53
CA LEU A 34 3.48 4.60 10.24
C LEU A 34 2.19 5.29 10.70
N LYS A 35 1.04 4.77 10.27
CA LYS A 35 -0.27 5.32 10.63
C LYS A 35 -0.60 5.12 12.10
N ALA A 36 -0.14 4.04 12.73
CA ALA A 36 -0.27 3.81 14.17
C ALA A 36 0.44 4.91 14.97
N ARG A 37 1.69 5.22 14.58
CA ARG A 37 2.55 6.23 15.21
C ARG A 37 2.06 7.65 14.98
N PHE A 38 1.68 7.98 13.75
CA PHE A 38 1.24 9.32 13.37
C PHE A 38 -0.24 9.32 13.04
N GLY A 39 -1.07 9.44 14.09
CA GLY A 39 -2.53 9.46 13.95
C GLY A 39 -3.07 10.58 13.04
N ALA A 40 -2.29 11.63 12.79
CA ALA A 40 -2.59 12.66 11.80
C ALA A 40 -2.83 12.08 10.40
N LEU A 41 -2.13 11.00 10.03
CA LEU A 41 -2.27 10.35 8.72
C LEU A 41 -3.52 9.45 8.60
N ARG A 42 -4.25 9.21 9.70
CA ARG A 42 -5.47 8.39 9.70
C ARG A 42 -6.74 9.22 9.47
N ARG A 43 -6.69 10.52 9.77
CA ARG A 43 -7.85 11.42 9.70
C ARG A 43 -7.62 12.52 8.67
N ALA A 44 -8.70 13.16 8.23
CA ALA A 44 -8.58 14.42 7.51
C ALA A 44 -7.82 15.43 8.39
N MET A 45 -6.81 16.08 7.82
CA MET A 45 -6.06 17.14 8.48
C MET A 45 -6.68 18.48 8.10
N ASP A 46 -7.07 19.25 9.11
CA ASP A 46 -7.59 20.62 8.94
C ASP A 46 -6.41 21.60 8.82
N ILE A 47 -5.74 21.55 7.67
CA ILE A 47 -4.57 22.37 7.33
C ILE A 47 -4.67 22.83 5.86
N ASN A 48 -3.87 23.83 5.50
CA ASN A 48 -3.76 24.24 4.11
C ASN A 48 -3.24 23.08 3.25
N LEU A 49 -3.85 22.86 2.08
CA LEU A 49 -3.40 21.84 1.12
C LEU A 49 -1.96 22.04 0.65
N HIS A 50 -1.45 23.27 0.68
CA HIS A 50 -0.05 23.56 0.42
C HIS A 50 0.89 22.97 1.49
N ASP A 51 0.44 22.92 2.74
CA ASP A 51 1.25 22.48 3.89
C ASP A 51 1.16 20.96 4.11
N LEU A 52 0.08 20.34 3.60
CA LEU A 52 -0.20 18.93 3.72
C LEU A 52 0.96 18.01 3.31
N PRO A 53 1.63 18.20 2.14
CA PRO A 53 2.76 17.37 1.75
C PRO A 53 3.91 17.42 2.77
N PHE A 54 4.20 18.58 3.36
CA PHE A 54 5.30 18.73 4.32
C PHE A 54 5.04 17.93 5.60
N VAL A 55 3.80 17.93 6.10
CA VAL A 55 3.42 17.11 7.26
C VAL A 55 3.57 15.63 6.93
N ILE A 56 3.11 15.19 5.75
CA ILE A 56 3.27 13.81 5.30
C ILE A 56 4.77 13.44 5.25
N TYR A 57 5.61 14.24 4.59
CA TYR A 57 7.04 13.99 4.51
C TYR A 57 7.71 13.93 5.89
N ALA A 58 7.36 14.84 6.80
CA ALA A 58 7.86 14.82 8.16
C ALA A 58 7.52 13.52 8.88
N CYS A 59 6.28 13.03 8.77
CA CYS A 59 5.88 11.73 9.33
C CYS A 59 6.71 10.57 8.76
N PHE A 60 6.99 10.55 7.45
CA PHE A 60 7.82 9.51 6.84
C PHE A 60 9.27 9.56 7.33
N VAL A 61 9.88 10.74 7.38
CA VAL A 61 11.26 10.91 7.84
C VAL A 61 11.39 10.48 9.31
N LEU A 62 10.49 10.96 10.17
CA LEU A 62 10.49 10.61 11.59
C LEU A 62 10.19 9.13 11.82
N HIS A 63 9.25 8.54 11.06
CA HIS A 63 8.99 7.10 11.10
C HIS A 63 10.25 6.29 10.81
N ASN A 64 10.92 6.59 9.70
CA ASN A 64 12.11 5.86 9.28
C ASN A 64 13.24 6.00 10.31
N TYR A 65 13.38 7.18 10.93
CA TYR A 65 14.33 7.39 12.02
C TYR A 65 14.01 6.51 13.23
N CYS A 66 12.75 6.44 13.67
CA CYS A 66 12.32 5.56 14.76
C CYS A 66 12.57 4.08 14.43
N GLU A 67 12.20 3.63 13.23
CA GLU A 67 12.42 2.24 12.78
C GLU A 67 13.92 1.89 12.76
N ALA A 68 14.77 2.78 12.24
CA ALA A 68 16.23 2.60 12.24
C ALA A 68 16.80 2.57 13.67
N SER A 69 16.19 3.31 14.59
CA SER A 69 16.55 3.34 16.01
C SER A 69 15.97 2.15 16.80
N LYS A 70 15.23 1.24 16.14
CA LYS A 70 14.48 0.14 16.78
C LYS A 70 13.48 0.62 17.85
N ASP A 71 13.04 1.87 17.73
CA ASP A 71 11.95 2.41 18.54
C ASP A 71 10.64 1.83 17.98
N THR A 72 10.17 0.74 18.55
CA THR A 72 8.97 0.02 18.08
C THR A 72 7.69 0.61 18.66
N ILE A 73 6.60 0.51 17.90
CA ILE A 73 5.26 0.81 18.40
C ILE A 73 4.57 -0.46 18.91
N ASP A 74 3.77 -0.35 19.96
CA ASP A 74 2.99 -1.47 20.50
C ASP A 74 1.97 -2.00 19.45
N ASP A 75 1.90 -3.31 19.31
CA ASP A 75 1.06 -4.00 18.33
C ASP A 75 -0.44 -3.73 18.51
N ASN A 76 -0.88 -3.37 19.72
CA ASN A 76 -2.27 -2.96 19.96
C ASN A 76 -2.58 -1.65 19.24
N TYR A 77 -1.66 -0.66 19.23
CA TYR A 77 -1.87 0.57 18.47
C TYR A 77 -1.91 0.32 16.96
N VAL A 78 -1.12 -0.64 16.47
CA VAL A 78 -1.15 -1.06 15.06
C VAL A 78 -2.50 -1.70 14.73
N THR A 79 -2.97 -2.61 15.59
CA THR A 79 -4.26 -3.28 15.44
C THR A 79 -5.41 -2.27 15.41
N GLU A 80 -5.44 -1.34 16.36
CA GLU A 80 -6.47 -0.29 16.41
C GLU A 80 -6.40 0.65 15.20
N ALA A 81 -5.20 1.01 14.74
CA ALA A 81 -5.04 1.79 13.52
C ALA A 81 -5.56 1.04 12.28
N ILE A 82 -5.33 -0.28 12.17
CA ILE A 82 -5.84 -1.10 11.07
C ILE A 82 -7.37 -1.15 11.10
N ARG A 83 -7.96 -1.38 12.27
CA ARG A 83 -9.43 -1.37 12.46
C ARG A 83 -10.03 -0.03 12.05
N TYR A 84 -9.45 1.07 12.55
CA TYR A 84 -9.90 2.42 12.19
C TYR A 84 -9.84 2.65 10.67
N ASN A 85 -8.74 2.29 10.00
CA ASN A 85 -8.64 2.45 8.54
C ASN A 85 -9.72 1.65 7.81
N ARG A 86 -10.02 0.42 8.26
CA ARG A 86 -11.05 -0.43 7.66
C ARG A 86 -12.45 0.19 7.81
N ASP A 87 -12.77 0.66 9.01
CA ASP A 87 -14.09 1.19 9.34
C ASP A 87 -14.36 2.56 8.68
N ASN A 88 -13.31 3.28 8.31
CA ASN A 88 -13.39 4.62 7.69
C ASN A 88 -12.94 4.63 6.22
N GLN A 89 -12.77 3.46 5.60
CA GLN A 89 -12.43 3.39 4.18
C GLN A 89 -13.67 3.74 3.35
N PRO A 90 -13.59 4.69 2.40
CA PRO A 90 -14.72 4.97 1.52
C PRO A 90 -15.07 3.73 0.71
N ASP A 91 -16.37 3.56 0.42
CA ASP A 91 -16.84 2.47 -0.42
C ASP A 91 -16.06 2.48 -1.75
N PRO A 92 -15.64 1.30 -2.25
CA PRO A 92 -15.00 1.23 -3.54
C PRO A 92 -15.92 1.86 -4.58
N ALA A 93 -15.44 2.90 -5.26
CA ALA A 93 -16.17 3.49 -6.37
C ALA A 93 -16.54 2.37 -7.36
N PRO A 94 -17.77 2.34 -7.89
CA PRO A 94 -18.13 1.36 -8.92
C PRO A 94 -17.10 1.43 -10.04
N ALA A 95 -16.63 0.26 -10.50
CA ALA A 95 -15.62 0.18 -11.52
C ALA A 95 -16.06 1.05 -12.71
N VAL A 96 -15.33 2.13 -12.99
CA VAL A 96 -15.59 2.98 -14.14
C VAL A 96 -15.51 2.09 -15.37
N VAL A 97 -16.67 1.80 -15.97
CA VAL A 97 -16.82 1.11 -17.24
C VAL A 97 -16.36 2.11 -18.31
N GLY A 98 -15.05 2.30 -18.42
CA GLY A 98 -14.49 3.35 -19.26
C GLY A 98 -12.98 3.38 -19.21
N GLY A 99 -12.35 2.65 -20.13
CA GLY A 99 -10.96 2.88 -20.53
C GLY A 99 -10.07 1.66 -20.49
N ASP A 100 -10.16 0.79 -21.50
CA ASP A 100 -9.16 -0.25 -21.77
C ASP A 100 -7.71 0.32 -21.83
N SER A 101 -7.56 1.60 -22.18
CA SER A 101 -6.29 2.32 -22.29
C SER A 101 -5.49 2.42 -20.97
N LEU A 102 -6.15 2.60 -19.80
CA LEU A 102 -5.46 2.66 -18.50
C LEU A 102 -5.01 1.26 -18.03
N THR A 103 -5.62 0.20 -18.55
CA THR A 103 -5.26 -1.18 -18.19
C THR A 103 -4.16 -1.75 -19.08
N ALA A 104 -3.95 -1.22 -20.29
CA ALA A 104 -2.97 -1.74 -21.25
C ALA A 104 -1.53 -1.64 -20.71
N GLU A 105 -1.16 -0.47 -20.19
CA GLU A 105 0.16 -0.24 -19.58
C GLU A 105 0.37 -1.10 -18.33
N GLY A 106 -0.63 -1.15 -17.44
CA GLY A 106 -0.58 -2.00 -16.25
C GLY A 106 -0.41 -3.48 -16.58
N LYS A 107 -1.11 -3.97 -17.62
CA LYS A 107 -0.96 -5.33 -18.15
C LYS A 107 0.44 -5.53 -18.75
N ARG A 108 0.99 -4.56 -19.47
CA ARG A 108 2.33 -4.62 -20.07
C ARG A 108 3.42 -4.70 -18.99
N VAL A 109 3.40 -3.79 -18.02
CA VAL A 109 4.39 -3.79 -16.92
C VAL A 109 4.30 -5.09 -16.13
N ARG A 110 3.08 -5.57 -15.86
CA ARG A 110 2.91 -6.87 -15.19
C ARG A 110 3.58 -8.00 -15.98
N ARG A 111 3.34 -8.11 -17.30
CA ARG A 111 3.99 -9.14 -18.13
C ARG A 111 5.52 -9.08 -18.08
N VAL A 112 6.09 -7.88 -18.16
CA VAL A 112 7.55 -7.68 -18.08
C VAL A 112 8.08 -8.14 -16.72
N LEU A 113 7.41 -7.76 -15.62
CA LEU A 113 7.80 -8.19 -14.28
C LEU A 113 7.63 -9.70 -14.08
N THR A 114 6.60 -10.30 -14.66
CA THR A 114 6.39 -11.77 -14.63
C THR A 114 7.52 -12.50 -15.33
N GLN A 115 8.01 -12.00 -16.46
CA GLN A 115 9.17 -12.57 -17.16
C GLN A 115 10.47 -12.35 -16.39
N TYR A 116 10.65 -11.18 -15.78
CA TYR A 116 11.86 -10.85 -15.02
C TYR A 116 11.99 -11.65 -13.72
N LEU A 117 10.85 -11.90 -13.05
CA LEU A 117 10.78 -12.67 -11.81
C LEU A 117 10.60 -14.18 -12.06
N ASP A 118 10.68 -14.65 -13.31
CA ASP A 118 10.59 -16.08 -13.62
C ASP A 118 11.71 -16.84 -12.87
N PRO A 119 11.40 -17.83 -12.02
CA PRO A 119 12.38 -18.51 -11.17
C PRO A 119 13.45 -19.30 -11.92
#